data_AF-A0AAW2D1B8-F1
#
_entry.id   AF-A0AAW2D1B8-F1
#
_cell.length_a   1.000
_cell.length_b   1.000
_cell.length_c   1.000
_cell.angle_alpha   90.00
_cell.angle_beta   90.00
_cell.angle_gamma   90.00
#
_symmetry.space_group_name_H-M   'P 1'
#
loop_
_entity.id
_entity.type
_entity.pdbx_description
1 polymer ?
#
loop_
_entity_poly.entity_id
_entity_poly.type
_entity_poly.pdbx_seq_one_letter_code
_entity_poly.pdbx_strand_id
1 'polypeptide(L)'
;MKAVKDKMSAKKEEATKRKEKSNMMAKKAIEWCNYDPKYRFFYDRISDLFAEPLKADLDVARRLVPYDSCPEYKAINESHYVYRVRNRLQKEVLVPLRKALKLPEIYECQSMELNLLQYDRILSVALKTYKRAFYKHDRERFLQYLQNVQCPELPKTTANNLLPHEILNLLQYVNGLEVAERQWKRMLDNLFNFST
;
A
#
# COMPACT_ATOMS: atom_id res chain seq x y z
N MET A 1 23.89 25.93 2.51
CA MET A 1 23.27 25.54 3.80
C MET A 1 21.83 26.03 4.00
N LYS A 2 21.45 27.24 3.54
CA LYS A 2 20.10 27.81 3.70
C LYS A 2 18.97 26.94 3.08
N ALA A 3 19.12 26.54 1.81
CA ALA A 3 18.12 25.71 1.10
C ALA A 3 17.87 24.31 1.72
N VAL A 4 18.84 23.72 2.42
CA VAL A 4 18.66 22.43 3.11
C VAL A 4 17.88 22.64 4.41
N LYS A 5 18.17 23.73 5.11
CA LYS A 5 17.47 24.12 6.35
C LYS A 5 16.01 24.48 6.08
N ASP A 6 15.75 25.17 4.97
CA ASP A 6 14.41 25.55 4.51
C ASP A 6 13.59 24.33 4.04
N LYS A 7 14.22 23.37 3.36
CA LYS A 7 13.56 22.08 3.02
C LYS A 7 13.26 21.25 4.27
N MET A 8 14.14 21.27 5.28
CA MET A 8 13.92 20.58 6.54
C MET A 8 12.80 21.21 7.37
N SER A 9 12.71 22.54 7.43
CA SER A 9 11.63 23.24 8.16
C SER A 9 10.28 23.01 7.48
N ALA A 10 10.21 23.12 6.15
CA ALA A 10 8.99 22.82 5.39
C ALA A 10 8.51 21.37 5.58
N LYS A 11 9.43 20.40 5.58
CA LYS A 11 9.10 18.98 5.81
C LYS A 11 8.58 18.72 7.22
N LYS A 12 9.12 19.43 8.23
CA LYS A 12 8.63 19.34 9.62
C LYS A 12 7.24 19.96 9.76
N GLU A 13 7.00 21.11 9.15
CA GLU A 13 5.70 21.80 9.17
C GLU A 13 4.61 20.99 8.45
N GLU A 14 4.96 20.30 7.36
CA GLU A 14 3.99 19.43 6.69
C GLU A 14 3.68 18.17 7.51
N ALA A 15 4.66 17.64 8.25
CA ALA A 15 4.44 16.53 9.17
C ALA A 15 3.52 16.92 10.34
N THR A 16 3.67 18.14 10.90
CA THR A 16 2.78 18.62 11.97
C THR A 16 1.36 18.80 11.46
N LYS A 17 1.16 19.43 10.29
CA LYS A 17 -0.16 19.57 9.64
C LYS A 17 -0.83 18.22 9.37
N ARG A 18 -0.08 17.19 8.95
CA ARG A 18 -0.60 15.82 8.78
C ARG A 18 -1.06 15.21 10.11
N LYS A 19 -0.25 15.36 11.16
CA LYS A 19 -0.58 14.86 12.51
C LYS A 19 -1.83 15.53 13.06
N GLU A 20 -1.98 16.83 12.85
CA GLU A 20 -3.15 17.60 13.27
C GLU A 20 -4.43 17.17 12.54
N LYS A 21 -4.36 16.99 11.22
CA LYS A 21 -5.48 16.41 10.44
C LYS A 21 -5.86 15.02 10.94
N SER A 22 -4.88 14.16 11.23
CA SER A 22 -5.11 12.82 11.79
C SER A 22 -5.83 12.90 13.14
N ASN A 23 -5.40 13.81 14.02
CA ASN A 23 -6.02 14.01 15.34
C ASN A 23 -7.45 14.54 15.22
N MET A 24 -7.70 15.47 14.29
CA MET A 24 -9.05 16.00 14.02
C MET A 24 -10.00 14.89 13.56
N MET A 25 -9.55 14.06 12.61
CA MET A 25 -10.34 12.91 12.14
C MET A 25 -10.63 11.92 13.28
N ALA A 26 -9.65 11.64 14.14
CA ALA A 26 -9.84 10.77 15.29
C ALA A 26 -10.87 11.32 16.29
N LYS A 27 -10.82 12.62 16.61
CA LYS A 27 -11.82 13.27 17.46
C LYS A 27 -13.22 13.17 16.87
N LYS A 28 -13.37 13.46 15.57
CA LYS A 28 -14.65 13.38 14.88
C LYS A 28 -15.21 11.95 14.83
N ALA A 29 -14.34 10.95 14.66
CA ALA A 29 -14.75 9.55 14.74
C ALA A 29 -15.30 9.18 16.11
N ILE A 30 -14.67 9.66 17.20
CA ILE A 30 -15.17 9.46 18.57
C ILE A 30 -16.54 10.14 18.75
N GLU A 31 -16.69 11.38 18.27
CA GLU A 31 -17.98 12.08 18.28
C GLU A 31 -19.05 11.28 17.53
N TRP A 32 -18.76 10.79 16.32
CA TRP A 32 -19.69 9.95 15.55
C TRP A 32 -20.03 8.63 16.24
N CYS A 33 -19.07 7.96 16.88
CA CYS A 33 -19.35 6.76 17.69
C CYS A 33 -20.30 7.06 18.86
N ASN A 34 -20.22 8.26 19.44
CA ASN A 34 -21.05 8.63 20.59
C ASN A 34 -22.46 9.08 20.18
N TYR A 35 -22.59 9.81 19.08
CA TYR A 35 -23.83 10.49 18.70
C TYR A 35 -24.59 9.86 17.52
N ASP A 36 -23.93 9.10 16.64
CA ASP A 36 -24.57 8.46 15.48
C ASP A 36 -24.67 6.93 15.69
N PRO A 37 -25.88 6.41 16.00
CA PRO A 37 -26.10 4.98 16.20
C PRO A 37 -25.77 4.12 14.97
N LYS A 38 -25.93 4.65 13.75
CA LYS A 38 -25.64 3.91 12.50
C LYS A 38 -24.13 3.78 12.31
N TYR A 39 -23.39 4.87 12.57
CA TYR A 39 -21.93 4.84 12.54
C TYR A 39 -21.38 3.85 13.57
N ARG A 40 -21.87 3.94 14.81
CA ARG A 40 -21.47 3.03 15.90
C ARG A 40 -21.74 1.57 15.54
N PHE A 41 -22.95 1.25 15.09
CA PHE A 41 -23.30 -0.13 14.70
C PHE A 41 -22.37 -0.68 13.62
N PHE A 42 -22.09 0.11 12.58
CA PHE A 42 -21.18 -0.29 11.52
C PHE A 42 -19.75 -0.47 12.02
N TYR A 43 -19.25 0.44 12.86
CA TYR A 43 -17.93 0.36 13.48
C TYR A 43 -17.79 -0.88 14.36
N ASP A 44 -18.79 -1.16 15.20
CA ASP A 44 -18.79 -2.33 16.08
C ASP A 44 -18.77 -3.62 15.25
N ARG A 45 -19.61 -3.71 14.20
CA ARG A 45 -19.62 -4.87 13.29
C ARG A 45 -18.28 -5.10 12.60
N ILE A 46 -17.65 -4.03 12.11
CA ILE A 46 -16.32 -4.13 11.52
C ILE A 46 -15.28 -4.56 12.57
N SER A 47 -15.34 -3.98 13.77
CA SER A 47 -14.41 -4.29 14.85
C SER A 47 -14.50 -5.76 15.24
N ASP A 48 -15.71 -6.31 15.35
CA ASP A 48 -15.96 -7.73 15.63
C ASP A 48 -15.35 -8.63 14.55
N LEU A 49 -15.55 -8.29 13.27
CA LEU A 49 -14.98 -9.03 12.14
C LEU A 49 -13.45 -9.13 12.20
N PHE A 50 -12.78 -8.09 12.70
CA PHE A 50 -11.31 -8.09 12.85
C PHE A 50 -10.84 -8.63 14.20
N ALA A 51 -11.66 -8.60 15.25
CA ALA A 51 -11.31 -9.08 16.58
C ALA A 51 -11.10 -10.59 16.61
N GLU A 52 -11.94 -11.36 15.92
CA GLU A 52 -11.86 -12.83 15.90
C GLU A 52 -10.54 -13.34 15.28
N PRO A 53 -10.12 -12.90 14.06
CA PRO A 53 -8.82 -13.26 13.51
C PRO A 53 -7.66 -12.80 14.40
N LEU A 54 -7.75 -11.60 14.98
CA LEU A 54 -6.70 -11.07 15.85
C LEU A 54 -6.51 -11.92 17.10
N LYS A 55 -7.60 -12.44 17.67
CA LYS A 55 -7.56 -13.34 18.83
C LYS A 55 -6.87 -14.66 18.47
N ALA A 56 -7.21 -15.25 17.32
CA ALA A 56 -6.55 -16.46 16.83
C ALA A 56 -5.04 -16.25 16.60
N ASP A 57 -4.66 -15.14 15.98
CA ASP A 57 -3.26 -14.77 15.76
C ASP A 57 -2.50 -14.61 17.09
N LEU A 58 -3.12 -13.97 18.08
CA LEU A 58 -2.52 -13.80 19.40
C LEU A 58 -2.37 -15.11 20.15
N ASP A 59 -3.32 -16.03 20.03
CA ASP A 59 -3.22 -17.35 20.65
C ASP A 59 -2.09 -18.17 20.02
N VAL A 60 -1.92 -18.11 18.69
CA VAL A 60 -0.76 -18.69 18.00
C VAL A 60 0.53 -18.03 18.47
N ALA A 61 0.56 -16.71 18.58
CA ALA A 61 1.72 -15.97 19.02
C ALA A 61 2.15 -16.33 20.44
N ARG A 62 1.20 -16.46 21.37
CA ARG A 62 1.42 -16.90 22.76
C ARG A 62 1.96 -18.32 22.84
N ARG A 63 1.55 -19.21 21.93
CA ARG A 63 2.08 -20.59 21.85
C ARG A 63 3.51 -20.62 21.31
N LEU A 64 3.81 -19.82 20.28
CA LEU A 64 5.13 -19.75 19.68
C LEU A 64 6.15 -19.01 20.55
N VAL A 65 5.69 -18.01 21.30
CA VAL A 65 6.51 -17.23 22.24
C VAL A 65 5.83 -17.26 23.63
N PRO A 66 6.04 -18.35 24.41
CA PRO A 66 5.45 -18.50 25.73
C PRO A 66 5.80 -17.34 26.68
N TYR A 67 4.89 -16.99 27.58
CA TYR A 67 5.15 -15.93 28.57
C TYR A 67 6.39 -16.18 29.43
N ASP A 68 6.68 -17.45 29.73
CA ASP A 68 7.85 -17.84 30.53
C ASP A 68 9.17 -17.85 29.75
N SER A 69 9.12 -17.70 28.43
CA SER A 69 10.32 -17.76 27.59
C SER A 69 11.21 -16.53 27.75
N CYS A 70 10.71 -15.42 28.33
CA CYS A 70 11.47 -14.20 28.55
C CYS A 70 11.14 -13.55 29.90
N PRO A 71 12.15 -13.23 30.74
CA PRO A 71 11.92 -12.53 32.01
C PRO A 71 11.37 -11.12 31.83
N GLU A 72 11.52 -10.52 30.64
CA GLU A 72 10.97 -9.20 30.27
C GLU A 72 9.45 -9.13 30.45
N TYR A 73 8.71 -10.24 30.31
CA TYR A 73 7.25 -10.21 30.35
C TYR A 73 6.68 -10.15 31.77
N LYS A 74 7.41 -10.65 32.78
CA LYS A 74 6.95 -10.76 34.16
C LYS A 74 6.58 -9.43 34.83
N ALA A 75 7.16 -8.32 34.35
CA ALA A 75 6.95 -6.98 34.90
C ALA A 75 5.97 -6.11 34.10
N ILE A 76 5.35 -6.66 33.04
CA ILE A 76 4.63 -5.88 32.04
C ILE A 76 3.12 -6.17 32.10
N ASN A 77 2.30 -5.12 31.95
CA ASN A 77 0.85 -5.24 31.85
C ASN A 77 0.43 -6.05 30.60
N GLU A 78 -0.67 -6.79 30.67
CA GLU A 78 -1.19 -7.67 29.62
C GLU A 78 -1.29 -6.96 28.26
N SER A 79 -1.75 -5.70 28.23
CA SER A 79 -1.86 -4.90 26.99
C SER A 79 -0.50 -4.69 26.32
N HIS A 80 0.54 -4.43 27.11
CA HIS A 80 1.90 -4.26 26.62
C HIS A 80 2.55 -5.61 26.27
N TYR A 81 2.22 -6.69 26.97
CA TYR A 81 2.63 -8.05 26.62
C TYR A 81 2.10 -8.47 25.25
N VAL A 82 0.79 -8.33 25.02
CA VAL A 82 0.12 -8.63 23.75
C VAL A 82 0.77 -7.88 22.58
N TYR A 83 1.04 -6.58 22.76
CA TYR A 83 1.73 -5.78 21.74
C TYR A 83 3.14 -6.32 21.41
N ARG A 84 3.92 -6.69 22.44
CA ARG A 84 5.29 -7.21 22.28
C ARG A 84 5.31 -8.55 21.57
N VAL A 85 4.44 -9.48 21.97
CA VAL A 85 4.33 -10.81 21.36
C VAL A 85 3.87 -10.72 19.91
N ARG A 86 2.86 -9.90 19.60
CA ARG A 86 2.44 -9.63 18.22
C ARG A 86 3.59 -9.08 17.37
N ASN A 87 4.36 -8.14 17.91
CA ASN A 87 5.49 -7.55 17.20
C ASN A 87 6.60 -8.58 16.93
N ARG A 88 6.89 -9.47 17.89
CA ARG A 88 7.83 -10.59 17.69
C ARG A 88 7.31 -11.56 16.64
N LEU A 89 6.05 -12.00 16.71
CA LEU A 89 5.44 -12.83 15.66
C LEU A 89 5.60 -12.19 14.27
N GLN A 90 5.32 -10.88 14.16
CA GLN A 90 5.48 -10.17 12.90
C GLN A 90 6.92 -10.19 12.39
N LYS A 91 7.91 -9.92 13.25
CA LYS A 91 9.31 -9.78 12.84
C LYS A 91 10.06 -11.10 12.67
N GLU A 92 9.81 -12.06 13.56
CA GLU A 92 10.58 -13.30 13.64
C GLU A 92 9.93 -14.43 12.84
N VAL A 93 8.60 -14.38 12.64
CA VAL A 93 7.86 -15.43 11.93
C VAL A 93 7.33 -14.91 10.60
N LEU A 94 6.46 -13.89 10.61
CA LEU A 94 5.79 -13.43 9.39
C LEU A 94 6.74 -12.79 8.38
N VAL A 95 7.70 -11.96 8.81
CA VAL A 95 8.66 -11.34 7.88
C VAL A 95 9.52 -12.40 7.16
N PRO A 96 10.16 -13.38 7.83
CA PRO A 96 10.89 -14.44 7.14
C PRO A 96 10.01 -15.33 6.25
N LEU A 97 8.82 -15.71 6.71
CA LEU A 97 7.87 -16.51 5.92
C LEU A 97 7.46 -15.79 4.64
N ARG A 98 7.06 -14.52 4.77
CA ARG A 98 6.70 -13.73 3.60
C ARG A 98 7.91 -13.62 2.67
N LYS A 99 9.14 -13.44 3.18
CA LYS A 99 10.37 -13.34 2.35
C LYS A 99 10.60 -14.63 1.57
N ALA A 100 10.45 -15.79 2.21
CA ALA A 100 10.54 -17.09 1.55
C ALA A 100 9.47 -17.25 0.46
N LEU A 101 8.24 -16.77 0.72
CA LEU A 101 7.12 -16.74 -0.24
C LEU A 101 7.23 -15.65 -1.31
N LYS A 102 8.21 -14.74 -1.22
CA LYS A 102 8.42 -13.60 -2.12
C LYS A 102 7.17 -12.73 -2.32
N LEU A 103 6.41 -12.49 -1.24
CA LEU A 103 5.17 -11.69 -1.33
C LEU A 103 5.46 -10.20 -1.56
N PRO A 104 4.71 -9.53 -2.46
CA PRO A 104 4.95 -8.13 -2.81
C PRO A 104 4.68 -7.11 -1.69
N GLU A 105 4.01 -7.53 -0.61
CA GLU A 105 3.68 -6.68 0.55
C GLU A 105 4.90 -6.43 1.46
N ILE A 106 6.00 -7.17 1.29
CA ILE A 106 7.23 -7.07 2.11
C ILE A 106 8.26 -6.13 1.51
N TYR A 107 7.99 -5.56 0.34
CA TYR A 107 8.87 -4.55 -0.22
C TYR A 107 8.62 -3.22 0.51
N GLU A 108 8.87 -3.23 1.82
CA GLU A 108 9.20 -2.07 2.59
C GLU A 108 10.41 -1.40 1.93
N CYS A 109 10.30 -0.08 1.78
CA CYS A 109 11.26 0.86 1.21
C CYS A 109 12.69 0.87 1.84
N GLN A 110 13.09 -0.16 2.58
CA GLN A 110 14.38 -0.23 3.28
C GLN A 110 15.36 -1.27 2.75
N SER A 111 14.91 -2.32 2.06
CA SER A 111 15.84 -3.31 1.53
C SER A 111 16.35 -2.90 0.15
N MET A 112 17.67 -2.87 -0.02
CA MET A 112 18.39 -2.68 -1.28
C MET A 112 18.17 -3.82 -2.30
N GLU A 113 17.17 -4.69 -2.08
CA GLU A 113 16.92 -5.94 -2.80
C GLU A 113 15.72 -5.85 -3.76
N LEU A 114 15.44 -4.64 -4.28
CA LEU A 114 14.46 -4.44 -5.36
C LEU A 114 14.85 -5.19 -6.65
N ASN A 115 16.11 -5.65 -6.74
CA ASN A 115 16.61 -6.49 -7.82
C ASN A 115 15.90 -7.86 -7.93
N LEU A 116 15.09 -8.26 -6.95
CA LEU A 116 14.32 -9.52 -6.97
C LEU A 116 12.80 -9.32 -7.19
N LEU A 117 12.35 -8.09 -7.39
CA LEU A 117 10.93 -7.78 -7.61
C LEU A 117 10.44 -8.34 -8.95
N GLN A 118 9.45 -9.24 -8.88
CA GLN A 118 8.64 -9.62 -10.04
C GLN A 118 7.42 -8.71 -10.10
N TYR A 119 7.49 -7.67 -10.95
CA TYR A 119 6.44 -6.67 -11.07
C TYR A 119 5.07 -7.27 -11.49
N ASP A 120 5.06 -8.39 -12.21
CA ASP A 120 3.84 -9.07 -12.67
C ASP A 120 2.96 -9.60 -11.54
N ARG A 121 3.53 -9.81 -10.34
CA ARG A 121 2.79 -10.31 -9.16
C ARG A 121 2.28 -9.18 -8.27
N ILE A 122 2.63 -7.93 -8.56
CA ILE A 122 2.27 -6.80 -7.71
C ILE A 122 0.82 -6.40 -8.02
N LEU A 123 -0.02 -6.42 -7.00
CA LEU A 123 -1.41 -5.95 -7.09
C LEU A 123 -1.47 -4.48 -7.55
N SER A 124 -2.44 -4.16 -8.40
CA SER A 124 -2.62 -2.81 -8.97
C SER A 124 -2.80 -1.72 -7.90
N VAL A 125 -3.44 -2.06 -6.77
CA VAL A 125 -3.60 -1.18 -5.61
C VAL A 125 -2.24 -0.83 -4.98
N ALA A 126 -1.34 -1.82 -4.85
CA ALA A 126 0.01 -1.59 -4.35
C ALA A 126 0.83 -0.73 -5.33
N LEU A 127 0.70 -0.95 -6.64
CA LEU A 127 1.36 -0.12 -7.66
C LEU A 127 0.95 1.35 -7.57
N LYS A 128 -0.33 1.64 -7.34
CA LYS A 128 -0.82 3.02 -7.17
C LYS A 128 -0.25 3.67 -5.90
N THR A 129 -0.26 2.94 -4.79
CA THR A 129 0.19 3.43 -3.48
C THR A 129 1.70 3.69 -3.44
N TYR A 130 2.50 2.79 -4.03
CA TYR A 130 3.96 2.83 -3.93
C TYR A 130 4.66 3.35 -5.19
N LYS A 131 3.92 3.85 -6.19
CA LYS A 131 4.45 4.41 -7.47
C LYS A 131 5.70 5.26 -7.28
N ARG A 132 5.65 6.22 -6.33
CA ARG A 132 6.76 7.14 -6.05
C ARG A 132 8.00 6.43 -5.50
N ALA A 133 7.82 5.37 -4.72
CA ALA A 133 8.92 4.58 -4.20
C ALA A 133 9.59 3.77 -5.32
N PHE A 134 8.81 3.13 -6.20
CA PHE A 134 9.36 2.39 -7.34
C PHE A 134 10.18 3.29 -8.28
N TYR A 135 9.67 4.48 -8.63
CA TYR A 135 10.44 5.43 -9.43
C TYR A 135 11.75 5.88 -8.79
N LYS A 136 11.79 5.97 -7.45
CA LYS A 136 12.96 6.46 -6.73
C LYS A 136 14.04 5.39 -6.60
N HIS A 137 13.63 4.14 -6.41
CA HIS A 137 14.54 3.07 -6.01
C HIS A 137 14.81 2.03 -7.11
N ASP A 138 13.92 1.87 -8.10
CA ASP A 138 14.06 0.91 -9.19
C ASP A 138 13.43 1.44 -10.50
N ARG A 139 13.92 2.62 -10.91
CA ARG A 139 13.35 3.39 -12.04
C ARG A 139 13.35 2.61 -13.34
N GLU A 140 14.46 1.98 -13.69
CA GLU A 140 14.67 1.39 -15.02
C GLU A 140 13.79 0.15 -15.21
N ARG A 141 13.75 -0.76 -14.25
CA ARG A 141 12.86 -1.93 -14.32
C ARG A 141 11.40 -1.55 -14.17
N PHE A 142 11.08 -0.53 -13.38
CA PHE A 142 9.70 -0.05 -13.29
C PHE A 142 9.23 0.55 -14.62
N LEU A 143 10.08 1.33 -15.30
CA LEU A 143 9.79 1.84 -16.64
C LEU A 143 9.70 0.71 -17.68
N GLN A 144 10.60 -0.27 -17.61
CA GLN A 144 10.57 -1.44 -18.48
C GLN A 144 9.33 -2.31 -18.21
N TYR A 145 8.89 -2.45 -16.96
CA TYR A 145 7.63 -3.10 -16.61
C TYR A 145 6.44 -2.30 -17.13
N LEU A 146 6.42 -0.98 -17.00
CA LEU A 146 5.37 -0.16 -17.61
C LEU A 146 5.33 -0.35 -19.13
N GLN A 147 6.51 -0.42 -19.77
CA GLN A 147 6.66 -0.67 -21.20
C GLN A 147 6.25 -2.09 -21.62
N ASN A 148 6.56 -3.10 -20.79
CA ASN A 148 6.27 -4.53 -21.02
C ASN A 148 4.82 -4.90 -20.70
N VAL A 149 4.23 -4.37 -19.63
CA VAL A 149 2.77 -4.38 -19.40
C VAL A 149 2.06 -3.67 -20.55
N GLN A 150 2.74 -2.76 -21.25
CA GLN A 150 2.23 -2.16 -22.47
C GLN A 150 2.52 -2.93 -23.76
N CYS A 151 3.23 -4.08 -23.75
CA CYS A 151 3.39 -5.13 -24.78
C CYS A 151 4.52 -6.11 -24.33
N PRO A 152 4.43 -7.47 -24.37
CA PRO A 152 3.60 -8.33 -25.23
C PRO A 152 2.84 -9.43 -24.46
N GLU A 153 1.65 -9.80 -24.94
CA GLU A 153 0.67 -10.65 -24.22
C GLU A 153 0.16 -10.01 -22.93
N LEU A 154 -0.49 -8.84 -23.06
CA LEU A 154 -1.38 -8.36 -22.01
C LEU A 154 -2.31 -9.51 -21.55
N PRO A 155 -2.53 -9.74 -20.24
CA PRO A 155 -3.79 -10.36 -19.84
C PRO A 155 -4.91 -9.56 -20.52
N LYS A 156 -5.93 -10.26 -21.02
CA LYS A 156 -7.10 -9.72 -21.73
C LYS A 156 -7.92 -8.71 -20.91
N THR A 157 -7.31 -7.70 -20.30
CA THR A 157 -7.97 -6.50 -19.81
C THR A 157 -8.10 -5.56 -21.00
N THR A 158 -9.12 -5.87 -21.80
CA THR A 158 -9.98 -4.96 -22.54
C THR A 158 -9.36 -3.58 -22.81
N ALA A 159 -8.53 -3.48 -23.85
CA ALA A 159 -8.21 -2.20 -24.49
C ALA A 159 -9.47 -1.43 -24.92
N ASN A 160 -10.63 -2.09 -24.95
CA ASN A 160 -11.94 -1.51 -25.29
C ASN A 160 -12.57 -0.64 -24.16
N ASN A 161 -11.93 -0.49 -22.99
CA ASN A 161 -12.58 0.14 -21.83
C ASN A 161 -12.09 1.55 -21.48
N LEU A 162 -11.11 2.13 -22.19
CA LEU A 162 -10.69 3.51 -21.94
C LEU A 162 -11.49 4.47 -22.82
N LEU A 163 -12.22 5.39 -22.18
CA LEU A 163 -13.01 6.41 -22.86
C LEU A 163 -12.10 7.57 -23.31
N PRO A 164 -12.44 8.29 -24.40
CA PRO A 164 -11.65 9.43 -24.91
C PRO A 164 -11.24 10.44 -23.84
N HIS A 165 -12.12 10.74 -22.89
CA HIS A 165 -11.85 11.69 -21.81
C HIS A 165 -10.87 11.15 -20.76
N GLU A 166 -10.80 9.83 -20.55
CA GLU A 166 -9.82 9.18 -19.68
C GLU A 166 -8.43 9.16 -20.31
N ILE A 167 -8.36 9.05 -21.64
CA ILE A 167 -7.11 9.18 -22.42
C ILE A 167 -6.58 10.61 -22.31
N LEU A 168 -7.45 11.62 -22.41
CA LEU A 168 -7.06 13.02 -22.23
C LEU A 168 -6.58 13.33 -20.81
N ASN A 169 -7.13 12.66 -19.80
CA ASN A 169 -6.69 12.83 -18.41
C ASN A 169 -5.23 12.39 -18.20
N LEU A 170 -4.67 11.56 -19.10
CA LEU A 170 -3.26 11.18 -19.08
C LEU A 170 -2.32 12.35 -19.38
N LEU A 171 -2.78 13.39 -20.09
CA LEU A 171 -1.98 14.58 -20.44
C LEU A 171 -1.54 15.41 -19.22
N GLN A 172 -2.17 15.21 -18.06
CA GLN A 172 -1.78 15.87 -16.81
C GLN A 172 -0.44 15.35 -16.23
N TYR A 173 0.11 14.27 -16.79
CA TYR A 173 1.36 13.68 -16.34
C TYR A 173 2.53 14.05 -17.26
N VAL A 174 3.74 14.16 -16.69
CA VAL A 174 4.97 14.64 -17.38
C VAL A 174 5.34 13.80 -18.62
N ASN A 175 4.94 12.52 -18.66
CA ASN A 175 5.12 11.63 -19.83
C ASN A 175 3.76 11.17 -20.42
N GLY A 176 2.72 11.95 -20.17
CA GLY A 176 1.33 11.61 -20.50
C GLY A 176 1.00 11.65 -21.98
N LEU A 177 1.67 12.53 -22.72
CA LEU A 177 1.43 12.77 -24.15
C LEU A 177 1.67 11.52 -24.99
N GLU A 178 2.84 10.87 -24.84
CA GLU A 178 3.20 9.67 -25.61
C GLU A 178 2.26 8.49 -25.32
N VAL A 179 1.77 8.38 -24.08
CA VAL A 179 0.83 7.33 -23.67
C VAL A 179 -0.57 7.62 -24.21
N ALA A 180 -1.00 8.88 -24.16
CA ALA A 180 -2.30 9.31 -24.69
C ALA A 180 -2.37 9.11 -26.20
N GLU A 181 -1.35 9.51 -26.96
CA GLU A 181 -1.29 9.34 -28.41
C GLU A 181 -1.32 7.86 -28.83
N ARG A 182 -0.61 7.00 -28.09
CA ARG A 182 -0.58 5.55 -28.37
C ARG A 182 -1.90 4.85 -28.05
N GLN A 183 -2.59 5.27 -26.99
CA GLN A 183 -3.93 4.76 -26.67
C GLN A 183 -4.99 5.29 -27.65
N TRP A 184 -4.90 6.55 -28.05
CA TRP A 184 -5.75 7.14 -29.08
C TRP A 184 -5.61 6.41 -30.42
N LYS A 185 -4.37 6.15 -30.85
CA LYS A 185 -4.10 5.39 -32.08
C LYS A 185 -4.69 3.98 -32.02
N ARG A 186 -4.53 3.26 -30.91
CA ARG A 186 -5.16 1.94 -30.70
C ARG A 186 -6.68 1.99 -30.72
N MET A 187 -7.29 3.03 -30.16
CA MET A 187 -8.74 3.23 -30.18
C MET A 187 -9.24 3.42 -31.61
N LEU A 188 -8.53 4.24 -32.41
CA LEU A 188 -8.85 4.44 -33.83
C LEU A 188 -8.63 3.15 -34.64
N ASP A 189 -7.48 2.49 -34.49
CA ASP A 189 -7.17 1.24 -35.19
C ASP A 189 -8.23 0.18 -34.91
N ASN A 190 -8.73 0.08 -33.68
CA ASN A 190 -9.84 -0.80 -33.35
C ASN A 190 -11.14 -0.40 -34.05
N LEU A 191 -11.53 0.89 -34.04
CA LEU A 191 -12.74 1.36 -34.72
C LEU A 191 -12.69 1.12 -36.24
N PHE A 192 -11.51 1.27 -36.84
CA PHE A 192 -11.33 1.13 -38.29
C PHE A 192 -11.09 -0.31 -38.75
N ASN A 193 -10.55 -1.20 -37.89
CA ASN A 193 -10.37 -2.62 -38.20
C ASN A 193 -11.67 -3.47 -38.15
N PHE A 194 -12.79 -2.93 -37.67
CA PHE A 194 -14.11 -3.59 -37.75
C PHE A 194 -14.87 -3.30 -39.06
N SER A 195 -14.28 -2.56 -40.02
CA SER A 195 -14.97 -2.09 -41.24
C SER A 195 -14.72 -2.90 -42.53
N THR A 196 -14.13 -4.08 -42.43
CA THR A 196 -14.00 -5.09 -43.52
C THR A 196 -14.43 -6.45 -43.02
#